data_AF-A0A328BXC8-F1
#
_entry.id   AF-A0A328BXC8-F1
#
_cell.length_a   1.000
_cell.length_b   1.000
_cell.length_c   1.000
_cell.angle_alpha   90.00
_cell.angle_beta   90.00
_cell.angle_gamma   90.00
#
_symmetry.space_group_name_H-M   'P 1'
#
loop_
_entity.id
_entity.type
_entity.pdbx_description
1 polymer ?
#
loop_
_entity_poly.entity_id
_entity_poly.type
_entity_poly.pdbx_seq_one_letter_code
_entity_poly.pdbx_strand_id
1 'polypeptide(L)'
;MKRFLSFIFTTILAVSLVACTTTTTDPAVGKSDYQKYLQWLENVESTMDNKLEVEFSKAEPKNQSEEIHLFNSVIEKSFDDAVSSGKALDLRHEEVRKLRDMSVEMLNTYKQVLPAYLIPTPANIQKAEALQPKLEQLVKDGEALMEKLDAKFGTQ
;
A
#
# COMPACT_ATOMS: atom_id res chain seq x y z
N MET A 1 -16.49 -43.06 36.58
CA MET A 1 -16.61 -41.77 35.86
C MET A 1 -15.22 -41.23 35.49
N LYS A 2 -14.56 -41.82 34.50
CA LYS A 2 -13.17 -41.49 34.10
C LYS A 2 -12.93 -41.69 32.59
N ARG A 3 -13.87 -41.30 31.71
CA ARG A 3 -13.72 -41.46 30.24
C ARG A 3 -14.47 -40.40 29.41
N PHE A 4 -14.45 -39.14 29.84
CA PHE A 4 -15.08 -38.04 29.08
C PHE A 4 -14.18 -36.80 28.91
N LEU A 5 -12.87 -36.95 29.09
CA LEU A 5 -11.89 -35.86 28.95
C LEU A 5 -10.79 -36.16 27.92
N SER A 6 -11.02 -37.12 27.02
CA SER A 6 -10.06 -37.53 25.99
C SER A 6 -10.71 -37.49 24.60
N PHE A 7 -11.36 -36.36 24.28
CA PHE A 7 -11.88 -36.09 22.93
C PHE A 7 -11.65 -34.64 22.46
N ILE A 8 -10.99 -33.80 23.28
CA ILE A 8 -10.73 -32.37 22.94
C ILE A 8 -9.28 -32.13 22.50
N PHE A 9 -8.38 -33.12 22.61
CA PHE A 9 -6.95 -32.95 22.33
C PHE A 9 -6.44 -33.59 21.04
N THR A 10 -7.29 -34.18 20.19
CA THR A 10 -6.87 -34.87 18.95
C THR A 10 -7.34 -34.18 17.67
N THR A 11 -7.94 -32.99 17.78
CA THR A 11 -8.34 -32.12 16.65
C THR A 11 -7.59 -30.79 16.63
N ILE A 12 -6.40 -30.72 17.24
CA ILE A 12 -5.51 -29.55 17.21
C ILE A 12 -4.17 -29.92 16.53
N LEU A 13 -4.22 -30.73 15.46
CA LEU A 13 -2.99 -31.14 14.78
C LEU A 13 -3.16 -31.36 13.26
N ALA A 14 -3.96 -30.52 12.58
CA ALA A 14 -4.06 -30.59 11.12
C ALA A 14 -4.50 -29.30 10.40
N VAL A 15 -4.42 -28.09 10.98
CA VAL A 15 -4.54 -26.84 10.18
C VAL A 15 -3.73 -25.69 10.78
N SER A 16 -2.62 -25.98 11.45
CA SER A 16 -1.54 -25.00 11.64
C SER A 16 -0.65 -25.05 10.39
N LEU A 17 -1.26 -24.89 9.22
CA LEU A 17 -0.55 -24.40 8.04
C LEU A 17 -0.11 -22.99 8.42
N VAL A 18 1.08 -22.92 8.99
CA VAL A 18 1.89 -21.71 8.98
C VAL A 18 1.81 -21.22 7.54
N ALA A 19 1.08 -20.14 7.31
CA ALA A 19 1.08 -19.40 6.07
C ALA A 19 2.47 -18.73 5.94
N CYS A 20 3.51 -19.55 5.80
CA CYS A 20 4.68 -19.17 5.04
C CYS A 20 4.14 -19.05 3.62
N THR A 21 3.72 -17.84 3.23
CA THR A 21 3.40 -17.52 1.83
C THR A 21 4.60 -18.00 1.01
N THR A 22 4.48 -19.15 0.35
CA THR A 22 5.57 -19.73 -0.42
C THR A 22 5.83 -18.81 -1.58
N THR A 23 6.91 -18.03 -1.49
CA THR A 23 7.38 -17.19 -2.58
C THR A 23 7.62 -18.09 -3.79
N THR A 24 7.18 -17.66 -4.96
CA THR A 24 7.35 -18.40 -6.22
C THR A 24 7.80 -17.47 -7.35
N THR A 25 8.38 -18.04 -8.39
CA THR A 25 8.73 -17.38 -9.65
C THR A 25 7.91 -17.89 -10.83
N ASP A 26 6.89 -18.72 -10.56
CA ASP A 26 5.99 -19.29 -11.56
C ASP A 26 5.25 -18.19 -12.33
N PRO A 27 5.40 -18.10 -13.68
CA PRO A 27 4.73 -17.10 -14.50
C PRO A 27 3.19 -17.11 -14.40
N ALA A 28 2.55 -18.26 -14.20
CA ALA A 28 1.09 -18.33 -14.07
C ALA A 28 0.61 -17.67 -12.76
N VAL A 29 1.37 -17.85 -11.68
CA VAL A 29 1.13 -17.15 -10.41
C VAL A 29 1.46 -15.66 -10.57
N GLY A 30 2.55 -15.34 -11.27
CA GLY A 30 2.96 -13.97 -11.56
C GLY A 30 1.87 -13.16 -12.27
N LYS A 31 1.22 -13.73 -13.29
CA LYS A 31 0.12 -13.04 -13.98
C LYS A 31 -1.06 -12.72 -13.06
N SER A 32 -1.51 -13.70 -12.27
CA SER A 32 -2.64 -13.50 -11.35
C SER A 32 -2.30 -12.48 -10.25
N ASP A 33 -1.11 -12.57 -9.66
CA ASP A 33 -0.68 -11.64 -8.62
C ASP A 33 -0.48 -10.23 -9.17
N TYR A 34 0.02 -10.11 -10.41
CA TYR A 34 0.18 -8.81 -11.05
C TYR A 34 -1.16 -8.12 -11.30
N GLN A 35 -2.19 -8.85 -11.74
CA GLN A 35 -3.55 -8.32 -11.88
C GLN A 35 -4.14 -7.86 -10.54
N LYS A 36 -3.93 -8.64 -9.46
CA LYS A 36 -4.35 -8.21 -8.11
C LYS A 36 -3.65 -6.91 -7.67
N TYR A 37 -2.36 -6.79 -7.98
CA TYR A 37 -1.59 -5.58 -7.71
C TYR A 37 -2.12 -4.37 -8.48
N LEU A 38 -2.37 -4.51 -9.79
CA LEU A 38 -2.95 -3.43 -10.60
C LEU A 38 -4.34 -3.00 -10.11
N GLN A 39 -5.19 -3.97 -9.78
CA GLN A 39 -6.51 -3.68 -9.20
C GLN A 39 -6.39 -2.95 -7.86
N TRP A 40 -5.39 -3.26 -7.05
CA TRP A 40 -5.14 -2.52 -5.81
C TRP A 40 -4.72 -1.08 -6.09
N LEU A 41 -3.84 -0.82 -7.07
CA LEU A 41 -3.46 0.55 -7.46
C LEU A 41 -4.68 1.37 -7.90
N GLU A 42 -5.50 0.82 -8.78
CA GLU A 42 -6.73 1.47 -9.27
C GLU A 42 -7.69 1.79 -8.11
N ASN A 43 -7.86 0.84 -7.18
CA ASN A 43 -8.68 1.05 -5.99
C ASN A 43 -8.13 2.14 -5.07
N VAL A 44 -6.80 2.26 -4.94
CA VAL A 44 -6.17 3.33 -4.14
C VAL A 44 -6.48 4.69 -4.74
N GLU A 45 -6.27 4.88 -6.04
CA GLU A 45 -6.55 6.13 -6.76
C GLU A 45 -8.02 6.52 -6.62
N SER A 46 -8.94 5.61 -6.98
CA SER A 46 -10.38 5.87 -6.88
C SER A 46 -10.84 6.16 -5.44
N THR A 47 -10.28 5.46 -4.45
CA THR A 47 -10.64 5.69 -3.04
C THR A 47 -10.13 7.03 -2.54
N MET A 48 -8.93 7.45 -2.95
CA MET A 48 -8.36 8.74 -2.58
C MET A 48 -9.20 9.90 -3.12
N ASP A 49 -9.54 9.87 -4.41
CA ASP A 49 -10.34 10.91 -5.05
C ASP A 49 -11.73 11.03 -4.42
N ASN A 50 -12.41 9.88 -4.23
CA ASN A 50 -13.73 9.86 -3.61
C ASN A 50 -13.70 10.38 -2.16
N LYS A 51 -12.66 10.05 -1.37
CA LYS A 51 -12.54 10.54 0.01
C LYS A 51 -12.32 12.05 0.06
N LEU A 52 -11.48 12.59 -0.83
CA LEU A 52 -11.28 14.02 -0.92
C LEU A 52 -12.59 14.73 -1.26
N GLU A 53 -13.27 14.32 -2.33
CA GLU A 53 -14.54 14.94 -2.73
C GLU A 53 -15.57 14.93 -1.58
N VAL A 54 -15.73 13.78 -0.93
CA VAL A 54 -16.70 13.59 0.17
C VAL A 54 -16.36 14.41 1.41
N GLU A 55 -15.09 14.46 1.83
CA GLU A 55 -14.71 15.20 3.04
C GLU A 55 -14.73 16.71 2.81
N PHE A 56 -14.36 17.17 1.61
CA PHE A 56 -14.46 18.59 1.23
C PHE A 56 -15.89 19.09 1.17
N SER A 57 -16.80 18.30 0.57
CA SER A 57 -18.22 18.66 0.48
C SER A 57 -18.93 18.63 1.84
N LYS A 58 -18.43 17.89 2.84
CA LYS A 58 -18.98 17.90 4.21
C LYS A 58 -18.43 19.00 5.10
N ALA A 59 -17.13 19.30 4.99
CA ALA A 59 -16.45 20.19 5.92
C ALA A 59 -16.66 21.67 5.61
N GLU A 60 -16.96 22.02 4.35
CA GLU A 60 -17.17 23.40 3.87
C GLU A 60 -16.12 24.39 4.42
N PRO A 61 -14.81 24.19 4.12
CA PRO A 61 -13.75 25.02 4.67
C PRO A 61 -13.95 26.50 4.31
N LYS A 62 -13.80 27.39 5.29
CA LYS A 62 -14.15 28.81 5.16
C LYS A 62 -13.00 29.68 4.66
N ASN A 63 -11.80 29.12 4.65
CA ASN A 63 -10.58 29.79 4.21
C ASN A 63 -9.55 28.75 3.75
N GLN A 64 -8.54 29.25 3.06
CA GLN A 64 -7.47 28.43 2.49
C GLN A 64 -6.68 27.63 3.54
N SER A 65 -6.53 28.15 4.76
CA SER A 65 -5.81 27.43 5.82
C SER A 65 -6.58 26.19 6.26
N GLU A 66 -7.89 26.31 6.49
CA GLU A 66 -8.77 25.19 6.81
C GLU A 66 -8.79 24.13 5.69
N GLU A 67 -8.86 24.58 4.44
CA GLU A 67 -8.80 23.73 3.25
C GLU A 67 -7.48 22.93 3.17
N ILE A 68 -6.34 23.59 3.35
CA ILE A 68 -5.03 22.93 3.33
C ILE A 68 -4.91 21.90 4.46
N HIS A 69 -5.38 22.23 5.67
CA HIS A 69 -5.34 21.30 6.81
C HIS A 69 -6.26 20.10 6.60
N LEU A 70 -7.46 20.31 6.06
CA LEU A 70 -8.38 19.24 5.68
C LEU A 70 -7.76 18.34 4.62
N PHE A 71 -7.24 18.94 3.55
CA PHE A 71 -6.56 18.21 2.47
C PHE A 71 -5.43 17.33 3.00
N ASN A 72 -4.52 17.91 3.79
CA ASN A 72 -3.39 17.18 4.36
C ASN A 72 -3.86 16.00 5.23
N SER A 73 -4.89 16.19 6.06
CA SER A 73 -5.43 15.13 6.92
C SER A 73 -6.09 13.99 6.13
N VAL A 74 -6.87 14.32 5.10
CA VAL A 74 -7.57 13.33 4.28
C VAL A 74 -6.58 12.52 3.45
N ILE A 75 -5.58 13.17 2.85
CA ILE A 75 -4.50 12.48 2.13
C ILE A 75 -3.69 11.58 3.07
N GLU A 76 -3.30 12.09 4.25
CA GLU A 76 -2.52 11.31 5.22
C GLU A 76 -3.24 10.01 5.59
N LYS A 77 -4.53 10.10 5.91
CA LYS A 77 -5.35 8.92 6.23
C LYS A 77 -5.48 7.98 5.04
N SER A 78 -5.63 8.53 3.83
CA SER A 78 -5.76 7.70 2.63
C SER A 78 -4.47 6.97 2.29
N PHE A 79 -3.30 7.57 2.55
CA PHE A 79 -2.02 6.87 2.46
C PHE A 79 -1.91 5.75 3.50
N ASP A 80 -2.36 5.96 4.74
CA ASP A 80 -2.36 4.89 5.76
C ASP A 80 -3.24 3.71 5.34
N ASP A 81 -4.43 3.98 4.80
CA ASP A 81 -5.35 2.96 4.30
C ASP A 81 -4.75 2.21 3.09
N ALA A 82 -4.10 2.93 2.17
CA ALA A 82 -3.42 2.35 1.01
C ALA A 82 -2.24 1.46 1.44
N VAL A 83 -1.42 1.92 2.38
CA VAL A 83 -0.30 1.15 2.95
C VAL A 83 -0.80 -0.12 3.64
N SER A 84 -1.85 -0.02 4.44
CA SER A 84 -2.45 -1.16 5.13
C SER A 84 -3.01 -2.20 4.15
N SER A 85 -3.82 -1.75 3.18
CA SER A 85 -4.42 -2.63 2.17
C SER A 85 -3.35 -3.27 1.26
N GLY A 86 -2.31 -2.52 0.88
CA GLY A 86 -1.19 -3.04 0.10
C GLY A 86 -0.46 -4.15 0.85
N LYS A 87 -0.13 -3.94 2.14
CA LYS A 87 0.49 -4.96 3.00
C LYS A 87 -0.37 -6.22 3.15
N ALA A 88 -1.70 -6.07 3.09
CA ALA A 88 -2.65 -7.18 3.19
C ALA A 88 -2.81 -7.99 1.89
N LEU A 89 -2.26 -7.53 0.75
CA LEU A 89 -2.30 -8.31 -0.48
C LEU A 89 -1.55 -9.63 -0.34
N ASP A 90 -2.27 -10.74 -0.58
CA ASP A 90 -1.68 -12.08 -0.69
C ASP A 90 -1.11 -12.29 -2.10
N LEU A 91 0.13 -11.85 -2.25
CA LEU A 91 0.95 -12.00 -3.45
C LEU A 91 2.03 -13.03 -3.15
N ARG A 92 2.22 -13.98 -4.05
CA ARG A 92 3.19 -15.08 -3.94
C ARG A 92 4.35 -14.92 -4.91
N HIS A 93 4.13 -14.28 -6.08
CA HIS A 93 5.19 -14.06 -7.05
C HIS A 93 6.22 -13.04 -6.55
N GLU A 94 7.49 -13.42 -6.52
CA GLU A 94 8.59 -12.65 -5.90
C GLU A 94 8.68 -11.22 -6.43
N GLU A 95 8.73 -11.05 -7.76
CA GLU A 95 8.91 -9.73 -8.37
C GLU A 95 7.67 -8.84 -8.19
N VAL A 96 6.47 -9.43 -8.13
CA VAL A 96 5.22 -8.67 -7.95
C VAL A 96 5.11 -8.22 -6.49
N ARG A 97 5.48 -9.10 -5.54
CA ARG A 97 5.61 -8.72 -4.12
C ARG A 97 6.62 -7.59 -3.93
N LYS A 98 7.77 -7.67 -4.60
CA LYS A 98 8.79 -6.62 -4.55
C LYS A 98 8.23 -5.29 -5.06
N LEU A 99 7.52 -5.29 -6.18
CA LEU A 99 6.86 -4.09 -6.70
C LEU A 99 5.85 -3.53 -5.69
N ARG A 100 5.00 -4.38 -5.10
CA ARG A 100 4.07 -3.99 -4.03
C ARG A 100 4.80 -3.36 -2.85
N ASP A 101 5.86 -4.00 -2.34
CA ASP A 101 6.61 -3.52 -1.19
C ASP A 101 7.23 -2.13 -1.48
N MET A 102 7.71 -1.91 -2.71
CA MET A 102 8.22 -0.61 -3.16
C MET A 102 7.12 0.45 -3.27
N SER A 103 5.95 0.12 -3.83
CA SER A 103 4.81 1.04 -3.86
C SER A 103 4.35 1.42 -2.44
N VAL A 104 4.30 0.46 -1.52
CA VAL A 104 3.97 0.72 -0.11
C VAL A 104 5.00 1.65 0.54
N GLU A 105 6.29 1.44 0.29
CA GLU A 105 7.35 2.30 0.82
C GLU A 105 7.32 3.70 0.21
N MET A 106 6.95 3.80 -1.07
CA MET A 106 6.76 5.05 -1.78
C MET A 106 5.59 5.85 -1.16
N LEU A 107 4.44 5.21 -0.91
CA LEU A 107 3.29 5.83 -0.23
C LEU A 107 3.68 6.33 1.18
N ASN A 108 4.40 5.53 1.96
CA ASN A 108 4.93 5.94 3.27
C ASN A 108 5.90 7.12 3.19
N THR A 109 6.67 7.21 2.11
CA THR A 109 7.63 8.29 1.89
C THR A 109 6.90 9.57 1.44
N TYR A 110 5.95 9.46 0.50
CA TYR A 110 5.11 10.58 0.06
C TYR A 110 4.34 11.20 1.23
N LYS A 111 3.75 10.38 2.11
CA LYS A 111 3.10 10.86 3.34
C LYS A 111 3.99 11.78 4.18
N GLN A 112 5.30 11.53 4.19
CA GLN A 112 6.25 12.30 4.99
C GLN A 112 6.79 13.54 4.28
N VAL A 113 6.76 13.55 2.95
CA VAL A 113 7.27 14.62 2.09
C VAL A 113 6.19 15.65 1.79
N LEU A 114 4.95 15.21 1.58
CA LEU A 114 3.82 16.06 1.20
C LEU A 114 3.58 17.27 2.12
N PRO A 115 3.73 17.17 3.46
CA PRO A 115 3.55 18.32 4.34
C PRO A 115 4.49 19.49 4.04
N ALA A 116 5.66 19.26 3.43
CA ALA A 116 6.58 20.35 3.06
C ALA A 116 6.00 21.26 1.97
N TYR A 117 5.09 20.74 1.14
CA TYR A 117 4.44 21.47 0.05
C TYR A 117 3.11 22.10 0.49
N LEU A 118 2.38 21.41 1.37
CA LEU A 118 1.06 21.87 1.84
C LEU A 118 1.17 22.83 3.03
N ILE A 119 2.00 22.50 4.01
CA ILE A 119 2.15 23.23 5.28
C ILE A 119 3.65 23.47 5.50
N PRO A 120 4.27 24.37 4.71
CA PRO A 120 5.71 24.55 4.71
C PRO A 120 6.20 25.08 6.06
N THR A 121 6.96 24.25 6.76
CA THR A 121 7.70 24.63 7.96
C THR A 121 9.17 24.24 7.77
N PRO A 122 10.13 24.89 8.45
CA PRO A 122 11.53 24.50 8.36
C PRO A 122 11.76 23.01 8.64
N ALA A 123 11.02 22.44 9.60
CA ALA A 123 11.08 21.02 9.92
C ALA A 123 10.54 20.12 8.79
N ASN A 124 9.41 20.48 8.17
CA ASN A 124 8.83 19.72 7.07
C ASN A 124 9.74 19.78 5.83
N ILE A 125 10.30 20.94 5.50
CA ILE A 125 11.22 21.13 4.37
C ILE A 125 12.48 20.29 4.56
N GLN A 126 13.13 20.39 5.71
CA GLN A 126 14.33 19.60 6.01
C GLN A 126 14.06 18.08 5.92
N LYS A 127 12.88 17.65 6.40
CA LYS A 127 12.47 16.25 6.30
C LYS A 127 12.27 15.81 4.85
N ALA A 128 11.62 16.65 4.03
CA ALA A 128 11.42 16.37 2.62
C ALA A 128 12.75 16.30 1.86
N GLU A 129 13.66 17.24 2.06
CA GLU A 129 14.99 17.24 1.46
C GLU A 129 15.79 15.98 1.82
N ALA A 130 15.70 15.51 3.06
CA ALA A 130 16.37 14.28 3.50
C ALA A 130 15.77 13.01 2.87
N LEU A 131 14.48 13.02 2.54
CA LEU A 131 13.77 11.86 1.95
C LEU A 131 13.75 11.89 0.42
N GLN A 132 14.01 13.04 -0.20
CA GLN A 132 13.97 13.23 -1.64
C GLN A 132 14.82 12.20 -2.43
N PRO A 133 16.09 11.92 -2.07
CA PRO A 133 16.89 10.94 -2.81
C PRO A 133 16.32 9.53 -2.74
N LYS A 134 15.75 9.16 -1.60
CA LYS A 134 15.11 7.85 -1.41
C LYS A 134 13.85 7.74 -2.26
N LEU A 135 13.04 8.80 -2.30
CA LEU A 135 11.83 8.83 -3.12
C LEU A 135 12.17 8.71 -4.61
N GLU A 136 13.15 9.45 -5.10
CA GLU A 136 13.63 9.37 -6.49
C GLU A 136 14.11 7.96 -6.85
N GLN A 137 14.86 7.32 -5.96
CA GLN A 137 15.32 5.95 -6.17
C GLN A 137 14.16 4.94 -6.19
N LEU A 138 13.19 5.08 -5.28
CA LEU A 138 11.99 4.23 -5.25
C LEU A 138 11.15 4.37 -6.52
N VAL A 139 10.98 5.60 -7.03
CA VAL A 139 10.25 5.86 -8.28
C VAL A 139 10.96 5.19 -9.44
N LYS A 140 12.25 5.47 -9.61
CA LYS A 140 13.05 4.91 -10.71
C LYS A 140 13.05 3.38 -10.70
N ASP A 141 13.32 2.76 -9.56
CA ASP A 141 13.37 1.30 -9.47
C ASP A 141 11.97 0.68 -9.60
N GLY A 142 10.94 1.36 -9.10
CA GLY A 142 9.55 0.93 -9.15
C GLY A 142 9.03 0.93 -10.58
N GLU A 143 9.24 2.02 -11.32
CA GLU A 143 8.87 2.16 -12.74
C GLU A 143 9.58 1.10 -13.59
N ALA A 144 10.89 0.91 -13.41
CA ALA A 144 11.64 -0.10 -14.16
C ALA A 144 11.13 -1.53 -13.88
N LEU A 145 10.73 -1.83 -12.64
CA LEU A 145 10.17 -3.13 -12.29
C LEU A 145 8.74 -3.29 -12.82
N MET A 146 7.93 -2.23 -12.79
CA MET A 146 6.59 -2.21 -13.36
C MET A 146 6.62 -2.44 -14.87
N GLU A 147 7.47 -1.72 -15.61
CA GLU A 147 7.64 -1.90 -17.06
C GLU A 147 8.03 -3.35 -17.41
N LYS A 148 8.96 -3.93 -16.64
CA LYS A 148 9.34 -5.34 -16.80
C LYS A 148 8.17 -6.30 -16.57
N LEU A 149 7.35 -6.04 -15.55
CA LEU A 149 6.21 -6.89 -15.20
C LEU A 149 5.04 -6.70 -16.18
N ASP A 150 4.79 -5.50 -16.68
CA ASP A 150 3.84 -5.22 -17.76
C ASP A 150 4.22 -5.97 -19.03
N ALA A 151 5.49 -5.94 -19.44
CA ALA A 151 5.96 -6.68 -20.61
C ALA A 151 5.78 -8.21 -20.46
N LYS A 152 5.83 -8.72 -19.22
CA LYS A 152 5.77 -10.16 -18.91
C LYS A 152 4.35 -10.67 -18.65
N PHE A 153 3.51 -9.85 -18.03
CA PHE A 153 2.22 -10.25 -17.47
C PHE A 153 1.05 -9.34 -17.87
N GLY A 154 1.33 -8.17 -18.42
CA GLY A 154 0.32 -7.24 -18.92
C GLY A 154 -0.55 -7.88 -20.00
N THR A 155 -1.82 -7.49 -20.03
CA THR A 155 -2.75 -7.87 -21.08
C THR A 155 -2.43 -7.08 -22.34
N GLN A 156 -1.81 -7.73 -23.33
CA GLN A 156 -2.01 -7.35 -24.74
C GLN A 156 -3.41 -7.77 -25.19
#